data_AF-A0AAN1DE46-F1
#
_entry.id   AF-A0AAN1DE46-F1
#
_cell.length_a   1.000
_cell.length_b   1.000
_cell.length_c   1.000
_cell.angle_alpha   90.00
_cell.angle_beta   90.00
_cell.angle_gamma   90.00
#
_symmetry.space_group_name_H-M   'P 1'
#
loop_
_entity.id
_entity.type
_entity.pdbx_description
1 polymer ?
#
loop_
_entity_poly.entity_id
_entity_poly.type
_entity_poly.pdbx_seq_one_letter_code
_entity_poly.pdbx_strand_id
1 'polypeptide(L)'
;MSETKTDVVVIGAGIVGAACAHELAQRGLRVLVVDDASGGATGAGMGHLVAMDDNAAELALSHYSIELWRALSGEMPDGCAYRNCGTLWLAADAHEMDLARAKQATLAAHGVAGALIDAAALAQLEPMLRAGLGGALKIPGDAILYAPVTANWLLQRAPRVTLRRERAVAVDGPSVTLASGDVLRAERVVVANGVAARTLLPELPLRPKKGHLLITDRYPGQVSHQLVELGYAASAHASDGTPVAFNVQPRPTGQLLIGSSRQFDTEDAQVEPPVLARMLRRAAGYLPDLADLNGIRAWTGFRSASPDGLPLLGEHPARPGVWLAVGHEGLGVTTASGSARLVAALMAGERPPIDIEPYLPGRFLTASPVAGALT
;
A
#
# COMPACT_ATOMS: atom_id res chain seq x y z
N MET A 1 20.97 34.30 7.47
CA MET A 1 19.69 33.62 7.79
C MET A 1 20.07 32.30 8.45
N SER A 2 19.63 32.05 9.67
CA SER A 2 19.97 30.81 10.40
C SER A 2 19.46 29.61 9.60
N GLU A 3 20.38 28.85 9.00
CA GLU A 3 20.09 27.59 8.33
C GLU A 3 19.44 26.67 9.37
N THR A 4 18.12 26.48 9.29
CA THR A 4 17.43 25.48 10.11
C THR A 4 17.96 24.12 9.69
N LYS A 5 18.97 23.61 10.40
CA LYS A 5 19.60 22.32 10.15
C LYS A 5 18.50 21.26 9.99
N THR A 6 18.47 20.59 8.84
CA THR A 6 17.53 19.50 8.55
C THR A 6 18.28 18.19 8.77
N ASP A 7 17.71 17.30 9.57
CA ASP A 7 18.37 16.02 9.89
C ASP A 7 18.08 15.00 8.77
N VAL A 8 16.85 14.96 8.28
CA VAL A 8 16.43 14.06 7.18
C VAL A 8 15.56 14.80 6.16
N VAL A 9 15.84 14.59 4.87
CA VAL A 9 14.90 14.96 3.79
C VAL A 9 14.14 13.70 3.36
N VAL A 10 12.81 13.76 3.29
CA VAL A 10 11.97 12.69 2.73
C VAL A 10 11.39 13.16 1.40
N ILE A 11 11.64 12.43 0.32
CA ILE A 11 11.12 12.72 -1.02
C ILE A 11 9.86 11.89 -1.23
N GLY A 12 8.73 12.58 -1.39
CA GLY A 12 7.40 11.99 -1.50
C GLY A 12 6.57 12.15 -0.22
N ALA A 13 5.38 12.74 -0.35
CA ALA A 13 4.40 12.96 0.71
C ALA A 13 3.20 12.00 0.61
N GLY A 14 3.32 10.93 -0.18
CA GLY A 14 2.39 9.80 -0.15
C GLY A 14 2.40 9.09 1.22
N ILE A 15 1.50 8.12 1.40
CA ILE A 15 1.29 7.46 2.71
C ILE A 15 2.57 6.87 3.31
N VAL A 16 3.46 6.31 2.49
CA VAL A 16 4.76 5.76 2.93
C VAL A 16 5.69 6.87 3.39
N GLY A 17 5.89 7.92 2.58
CA GLY A 17 6.75 9.04 2.95
C GLY A 17 6.23 9.81 4.17
N ALA A 18 4.91 9.99 4.28
CA ALA A 18 4.27 10.56 5.45
C ALA A 18 4.48 9.71 6.71
N ALA A 19 4.36 8.39 6.62
CA ALA A 19 4.66 7.49 7.73
C ALA A 19 6.15 7.54 8.13
N CYS A 20 7.07 7.54 7.17
CA CYS A 20 8.51 7.71 7.43
C CYS A 20 8.79 9.03 8.14
N ALA A 21 8.26 10.14 7.63
CA ALA A 21 8.43 11.45 8.25
C ALA A 21 7.88 11.49 9.67
N HIS A 22 6.71 10.89 9.89
CA HIS A 22 6.08 10.79 11.20
C HIS A 22 6.94 10.01 12.20
N GLU A 23 7.39 8.79 11.86
CA GLU A 23 8.21 7.94 12.72
C GLU A 23 9.58 8.57 13.04
N LEU A 24 10.23 9.18 12.04
CA LEU A 24 11.51 9.87 12.23
C LEU A 24 11.37 11.09 13.15
N ALA A 25 10.28 11.86 13.00
CA ALA A 25 9.98 13.00 13.86
C ALA A 25 9.64 12.58 15.30
N GLN A 26 8.94 11.46 15.50
CA GLN A 26 8.71 10.88 16.84
C GLN A 26 10.02 10.52 17.55
N ARG A 27 11.06 10.18 16.79
CA ARG A 27 12.42 9.92 17.29
C ARG A 27 13.27 11.20 17.47
N GLY A 28 12.66 12.37 17.34
CA GLY A 28 13.28 13.66 17.60
C GLY A 28 13.97 14.32 16.40
N LEU A 29 14.01 13.66 15.24
CA LEU A 29 14.64 14.20 14.03
C LEU A 29 13.80 15.33 13.42
N ARG A 30 14.45 16.34 12.85
CA ARG A 30 13.82 17.37 12.03
C ARG A 30 13.76 16.88 10.59
N VAL A 31 12.53 16.75 10.09
CA VAL A 31 12.25 16.16 8.79
C VAL A 31 11.69 17.22 7.85
N LEU A 32 12.33 17.37 6.69
CA LEU A 32 11.79 18.14 5.57
C LEU A 32 11.23 17.18 4.54
N VAL A 33 9.92 17.23 4.30
CA VAL A 33 9.26 16.48 3.24
C VAL A 33 9.20 17.34 1.98
N VAL A 34 9.62 16.77 0.85
CA VAL A 34 9.62 17.41 -0.47
C VAL A 34 8.66 16.64 -1.38
N ASP A 35 7.62 17.30 -1.87
CA ASP A 35 6.63 16.70 -2.77
C ASP A 35 5.96 17.79 -3.62
N ASP A 36 5.73 17.54 -4.90
CA ASP A 36 5.16 18.51 -5.84
C ASP A 36 3.63 18.43 -5.95
N ALA A 37 2.98 17.58 -5.16
CA ALA A 37 1.55 17.30 -5.18
C ALA A 37 1.03 16.80 -6.54
N SER A 38 1.89 16.22 -7.38
CA SER A 38 1.49 15.60 -8.66
C SER A 38 0.58 14.38 -8.51
N GLY A 39 0.41 13.88 -7.29
CA GLY A 39 -0.49 12.77 -6.95
C GLY A 39 0.27 11.45 -6.78
N GLY A 40 -0.34 10.35 -7.21
CA GLY A 40 0.27 9.02 -7.15
C GLY A 40 -0.63 7.96 -6.50
N ALA A 41 -0.04 6.79 -6.22
CA ALA A 41 -0.78 5.61 -5.76
C ALA A 41 -1.58 5.85 -4.47
N THR A 42 -1.13 6.74 -3.59
CA THR A 42 -1.84 7.11 -2.35
C THR A 42 -3.22 7.71 -2.65
N GLY A 43 -3.34 8.55 -3.68
CA GLY A 43 -4.60 9.17 -4.09
C GLY A 43 -5.51 8.26 -4.92
N ALA A 44 -4.92 7.27 -5.59
CA ALA A 44 -5.65 6.38 -6.49
C ALA A 44 -6.11 5.07 -5.83
N GLY A 45 -5.43 4.60 -4.78
CA GLY A 45 -5.64 3.29 -4.17
C GLY A 45 -6.90 3.17 -3.32
N MET A 46 -7.23 1.92 -2.97
CA MET A 46 -8.44 1.60 -2.20
C MET A 46 -8.29 1.76 -0.68
N GLY A 47 -7.06 1.88 -0.16
CA GLY A 47 -6.84 2.11 1.27
C GLY A 47 -7.04 0.88 2.16
N HIS A 48 -6.73 -0.31 1.65
CA HIS A 48 -6.83 -1.57 2.38
C HIS A 48 -5.74 -1.65 3.46
N LEU A 49 -6.12 -2.18 4.63
CA LEU A 49 -5.23 -2.70 5.66
C LEU A 49 -5.55 -4.18 5.79
N VAL A 50 -4.79 -5.03 5.09
CA VAL A 50 -5.08 -6.47 4.95
C VAL A 50 -3.86 -7.31 5.26
N ALA A 51 -4.04 -8.36 6.07
CA ALA A 51 -3.01 -9.37 6.26
C ALA A 51 -2.92 -10.26 5.01
N MET A 52 -1.74 -10.32 4.40
CA MET A 52 -1.48 -11.10 3.18
C MET A 52 -0.45 -12.19 3.47
N ASP A 53 -0.69 -13.38 2.96
CA ASP A 53 0.11 -14.60 3.23
C ASP A 53 0.67 -15.22 1.96
N ASP A 54 0.92 -14.42 0.90
CA ASP A 54 1.56 -14.91 -0.31
C ASP A 54 2.98 -15.44 0.00
N ASN A 55 3.63 -14.88 1.02
CA ASN A 55 4.83 -15.43 1.67
C ASN A 55 4.97 -14.96 3.13
N ALA A 56 5.87 -15.59 3.88
CA ALA A 56 6.06 -15.31 5.32
C ALA A 56 6.54 -13.87 5.62
N ALA A 57 7.37 -13.28 4.76
CA ALA A 57 7.83 -11.91 4.95
C ALA A 57 6.68 -10.91 4.71
N GLU A 58 5.91 -11.08 3.64
CA GLU A 58 4.74 -10.23 3.38
C GLU A 58 3.73 -10.29 4.53
N LEU A 59 3.50 -11.48 5.10
CA LEU A 59 2.63 -11.66 6.27
C LEU A 59 3.20 -10.95 7.50
N ALA A 60 4.49 -11.13 7.79
CA ALA A 60 5.13 -10.49 8.93
C ALA A 60 5.02 -8.96 8.86
N LEU A 61 5.31 -8.36 7.70
CA LEU A 61 5.23 -6.91 7.53
C LEU A 61 3.79 -6.39 7.54
N SER A 62 2.87 -7.04 6.82
CA SER A 62 1.47 -6.60 6.75
C SER A 62 0.80 -6.70 8.11
N HIS A 63 0.97 -7.82 8.82
CA HIS A 63 0.41 -8.02 10.15
C HIS A 63 0.94 -6.98 11.15
N TYR A 64 2.27 -6.83 11.24
CA TYR A 64 2.90 -5.85 12.12
C TYR A 64 2.42 -4.41 11.83
N SER A 65 2.33 -4.06 10.55
CA SER A 65 1.90 -2.72 10.13
C SER A 65 0.43 -2.45 10.45
N ILE A 66 -0.45 -3.46 10.35
CA ILE A 66 -1.86 -3.36 10.76
C ILE A 66 -2.00 -3.12 12.27
N GLU A 67 -1.18 -3.76 13.10
CA GLU A 67 -1.16 -3.51 14.55
C GLU A 67 -0.79 -2.06 14.86
N LEU A 68 0.20 -1.50 14.17
CA LEU A 68 0.58 -0.09 14.31
C LEU A 68 -0.56 0.85 13.88
N TRP A 69 -1.22 0.56 12.75
CA TRP A 69 -2.38 1.34 12.32
C TRP A 69 -3.53 1.28 13.34
N ARG A 70 -3.79 0.10 13.91
CA ARG A 70 -4.80 -0.09 14.94
C ARG A 70 -4.48 0.72 16.19
N ALA A 71 -3.22 0.75 16.62
CA ALA A 71 -2.78 1.56 17.75
C ALA A 71 -3.02 3.06 17.54
N LEU A 72 -2.86 3.55 16.29
CA LEU A 72 -3.12 4.95 15.94
C LEU A 72 -4.59 5.29 15.68
N SER A 73 -5.44 4.28 15.48
CA SER A 73 -6.81 4.47 14.99
C SER A 73 -7.69 5.36 15.90
N GLY A 74 -7.48 5.29 17.22
CA GLY A 74 -8.22 6.11 18.19
C GLY A 74 -7.89 7.60 18.13
N GLU A 75 -6.78 7.98 17.48
CA GLU A 75 -6.35 9.37 17.30
C GLU A 75 -6.69 9.91 15.90
N MET A 76 -7.15 9.04 15.00
CA MET A 76 -7.44 9.43 13.62
C MET A 76 -8.74 10.23 13.56
N PRO A 77 -8.74 11.42 12.92
CA PRO A 77 -9.98 12.13 12.66
C PRO A 77 -10.86 11.35 11.68
N ASP A 78 -12.17 11.61 11.72
CA ASP A 78 -13.15 10.93 10.85
C ASP A 78 -12.83 11.00 9.36
N GLY A 79 -12.17 12.08 8.92
CA GLY A 79 -11.71 12.24 7.53
C GLY A 79 -10.69 11.19 7.07
N CYS A 80 -9.95 10.57 7.99
CA CYS A 80 -9.10 9.41 7.68
C CYS A 80 -9.94 8.17 7.34
N ALA A 81 -11.24 8.18 7.61
CA ALA A 81 -12.19 7.13 7.25
C ALA A 81 -11.74 5.73 7.72
N TYR A 82 -11.04 5.64 8.86
CA TYR A 82 -10.63 4.36 9.41
C TYR A 82 -11.85 3.57 9.85
N ARG A 83 -12.00 2.33 9.36
CA ARG A 83 -13.04 1.40 9.82
C ARG A 83 -12.45 0.01 9.93
N ASN A 84 -12.50 -0.57 11.12
CA ASN A 84 -12.27 -1.99 11.34
C ASN A 84 -13.50 -2.78 10.88
N CYS A 85 -13.64 -2.91 9.56
CA CYS A 85 -14.74 -3.63 8.93
C CYS A 85 -14.40 -5.11 8.69
N GLY A 86 -13.14 -5.51 8.88
CA GLY A 86 -12.65 -6.82 8.50
C GLY A 86 -12.68 -7.07 6.98
N THR A 87 -12.14 -8.23 6.61
CA THR A 87 -12.19 -8.77 5.23
C THR A 87 -12.90 -10.10 5.23
N LEU A 88 -13.77 -10.31 4.26
CA LEU A 88 -14.35 -11.61 3.89
C LEU A 88 -13.69 -12.08 2.60
N TRP A 89 -12.85 -13.11 2.71
CA TRP A 89 -12.32 -13.85 1.58
C TRP A 89 -13.36 -14.88 1.14
N LEU A 90 -14.09 -14.56 0.08
CA LEU A 90 -15.25 -15.32 -0.38
C LEU A 90 -14.81 -16.59 -1.11
N ALA A 91 -15.37 -17.72 -0.68
CA ALA A 91 -15.23 -18.99 -1.36
C ALA A 91 -16.45 -19.24 -2.25
N ALA A 92 -16.22 -19.38 -3.55
CA ALA A 92 -17.27 -19.61 -4.54
C ALA A 92 -17.96 -20.96 -4.35
N ASP A 93 -17.23 -21.97 -3.86
CA ASP A 93 -17.70 -23.35 -3.71
C ASP A 93 -16.97 -24.10 -2.57
N ALA A 94 -17.21 -25.41 -2.46
CA ALA A 94 -16.62 -26.25 -1.42
C ALA A 94 -15.10 -26.40 -1.55
N HIS A 95 -14.56 -26.36 -2.77
CA HIS A 95 -13.12 -26.44 -3.00
C HIS A 95 -12.42 -25.16 -2.51
N GLU A 96 -12.99 -23.99 -2.82
CA GLU A 96 -12.47 -22.74 -2.28
C GLU A 96 -12.64 -22.65 -0.75
N MET A 97 -13.62 -23.33 -0.15
CA MET A 97 -13.70 -23.44 1.32
C MET A 97 -12.55 -24.26 1.94
N ASP A 98 -11.98 -25.23 1.22
CA ASP A 98 -10.75 -25.91 1.65
C ASP A 98 -9.54 -24.99 1.57
N LEU A 99 -9.45 -24.15 0.53
CA LEU A 99 -8.43 -23.11 0.44
C LEU A 99 -8.57 -22.10 1.58
N ALA A 100 -9.80 -21.74 1.94
CA ALA A 100 -10.10 -20.84 3.06
C ALA A 100 -9.62 -21.45 4.39
N ARG A 101 -9.84 -22.76 4.60
CA ARG A 101 -9.32 -23.51 5.76
C ARG A 101 -7.80 -23.49 5.81
N ALA A 102 -7.13 -23.75 4.69
CA ALA A 102 -5.67 -23.72 4.60
C ALA A 102 -5.11 -22.32 4.92
N LYS A 103 -5.67 -21.28 4.30
CA LYS A 103 -5.32 -19.87 4.57
C LYS A 103 -5.52 -19.51 6.04
N GLN A 104 -6.64 -19.91 6.66
CA GLN A 104 -6.88 -19.70 8.09
C GLN A 104 -5.79 -20.34 8.95
N ALA A 105 -5.38 -21.57 8.64
CA ALA A 105 -4.34 -22.27 9.39
C ALA A 105 -2.98 -21.57 9.26
N THR A 106 -2.60 -21.13 8.06
CA THR A 106 -1.38 -20.34 7.82
C THR A 106 -1.37 -19.05 8.63
N LEU A 107 -2.48 -18.30 8.59
CA LEU A 107 -2.63 -17.04 9.33
C LEU A 107 -2.59 -17.26 10.85
N ALA A 108 -3.27 -18.29 11.35
CA ALA A 108 -3.30 -18.63 12.77
C ALA A 108 -1.90 -19.01 13.29
N ALA A 109 -1.08 -19.71 12.50
CA ALA A 109 0.30 -20.03 12.84
C ALA A 109 1.19 -18.78 13.03
N HIS A 110 0.77 -17.63 12.49
CA HIS A 110 1.44 -16.33 12.63
C HIS A 110 0.68 -15.37 13.55
N GLY A 111 -0.28 -15.87 14.34
CA GLY A 111 -1.02 -15.08 15.32
C GLY A 111 -2.14 -14.21 14.73
N VAL A 112 -2.46 -14.36 13.44
CA VAL A 112 -3.57 -13.63 12.81
C VAL A 112 -4.87 -14.38 13.02
N ALA A 113 -5.80 -13.76 13.76
CA ALA A 113 -7.11 -14.33 14.01
C ALA A 113 -7.95 -14.38 12.71
N GLY A 114 -8.58 -15.52 12.45
CA GLY A 114 -9.52 -15.71 11.35
C GLY A 114 -10.66 -16.65 11.74
N ALA A 115 -11.83 -16.46 11.12
CA ALA A 115 -13.02 -17.27 11.36
C ALA A 115 -13.63 -17.73 10.04
N LEU A 116 -13.89 -19.04 9.91
CA LEU A 116 -14.65 -19.57 8.78
C LEU A 116 -16.13 -19.28 8.98
N ILE A 117 -16.76 -18.75 7.95
CA ILE A 117 -18.16 -18.39 7.89
C ILE A 117 -18.81 -19.31 6.86
N ASP A 118 -19.88 -20.01 7.26
CA ASP A 118 -20.65 -20.84 6.35
C ASP A 118 -21.54 -19.98 5.42
N ALA A 119 -22.13 -20.62 4.40
CA ALA A 119 -22.96 -19.93 3.42
C ALA A 119 -24.17 -19.21 4.03
N ALA A 120 -24.80 -19.77 5.07
CA ALA A 120 -26.00 -19.20 5.69
C ALA A 120 -25.66 -17.95 6.50
N ALA A 121 -24.60 -18.02 7.31
CA ALA A 121 -24.09 -16.87 8.05
C ALA A 121 -23.55 -15.78 7.11
N LEU A 122 -22.90 -16.16 6.02
CA LEU A 122 -22.41 -15.21 5.01
C LEU A 122 -23.56 -14.41 4.39
N ALA A 123 -24.65 -15.07 3.99
CA ALA A 123 -25.82 -14.42 3.41
C ALA A 123 -26.51 -13.45 4.39
N GLN A 124 -26.45 -13.71 5.69
CA GLN A 124 -26.93 -12.79 6.72
C GLN A 124 -26.00 -11.59 6.92
N LEU A 125 -24.69 -11.80 6.86
CA LEU A 125 -23.69 -10.74 7.03
C LEU A 125 -23.65 -9.79 5.83
N GLU A 126 -23.80 -10.30 4.61
CA GLU A 126 -23.68 -9.54 3.37
C GLU A 126 -24.79 -9.91 2.38
N PRO A 127 -26.02 -9.36 2.56
CA PRO A 127 -27.20 -9.76 1.79
C PRO A 127 -27.12 -9.44 0.29
N MET A 128 -26.27 -8.52 -0.14
CA MET A 128 -26.06 -8.23 -1.57
C MET A 128 -25.29 -9.32 -2.31
N LEU A 129 -24.63 -10.24 -1.59
CA LEU A 129 -23.90 -11.32 -2.24
C LEU A 129 -24.87 -12.26 -2.96
N ARG A 130 -24.45 -12.74 -4.12
CA ARG A 130 -25.21 -13.77 -4.83
C ARG A 130 -25.41 -15.01 -3.96
N ALA A 131 -26.50 -15.71 -4.20
CA ALA A 131 -26.72 -17.04 -3.64
C ALA A 131 -25.68 -18.06 -4.17
N GLY A 132 -25.53 -19.17 -3.43
CA GLY A 132 -24.70 -20.31 -3.84
C GLY A 132 -23.20 -20.09 -3.68
N LEU A 133 -22.76 -19.18 -2.80
CA LEU A 133 -21.38 -19.16 -2.31
C LEU A 133 -21.18 -20.29 -1.29
N GLY A 134 -19.98 -20.87 -1.24
CA GLY A 134 -19.62 -21.90 -0.26
C GLY A 134 -19.47 -21.36 1.17
N GLY A 135 -19.12 -20.09 1.30
CA GLY A 135 -18.86 -19.42 2.57
C GLY A 135 -17.73 -18.39 2.42
N ALA A 136 -17.07 -18.05 3.52
CA ALA A 136 -15.93 -17.14 3.52
C ALA A 136 -14.95 -17.41 4.66
N LEU A 137 -13.71 -16.94 4.51
CA LEU A 137 -12.80 -16.71 5.63
C LEU A 137 -12.88 -15.23 6.03
N LYS A 138 -13.34 -14.97 7.26
CA LYS A 138 -13.35 -13.65 7.88
C LYS A 138 -12.03 -13.36 8.61
N ILE A 139 -11.37 -12.27 8.25
CA ILE A 139 -10.24 -11.70 8.99
C ILE A 139 -10.73 -10.42 9.69
N PRO A 140 -11.11 -10.48 10.98
CA PRO A 140 -11.66 -9.33 11.71
C PRO A 140 -10.62 -8.23 11.98
N GLY A 141 -9.33 -8.60 11.99
CA GLY A 141 -8.24 -7.66 12.24
C GLY A 141 -8.04 -6.63 11.12
N ASP A 142 -8.53 -6.93 9.92
CA ASP A 142 -8.39 -6.08 8.74
C ASP A 142 -9.28 -4.83 8.82
N ALA A 143 -8.87 -3.79 8.10
CA ALA A 143 -9.53 -2.49 8.15
C ALA A 143 -9.35 -1.73 6.84
N ILE A 144 -10.03 -0.60 6.73
CA ILE A 144 -9.83 0.37 5.66
C ILE A 144 -9.43 1.71 6.24
N LEU A 145 -8.82 2.56 5.41
CA LEU A 145 -8.68 3.98 5.65
C LEU A 145 -8.69 4.77 4.33
N TYR A 146 -8.75 6.09 4.42
CA TYR A 146 -8.55 7.01 3.30
C TYR A 146 -7.12 7.55 3.34
N ALA A 147 -6.26 6.99 2.49
CA ALA A 147 -4.82 7.23 2.53
C ALA A 147 -4.40 8.70 2.33
N PRO A 148 -5.03 9.50 1.44
CA PRO A 148 -4.65 10.91 1.27
C PRO A 148 -4.82 11.75 2.54
N VAL A 149 -5.96 11.62 3.21
CA VAL A 149 -6.22 12.37 4.46
C VAL A 149 -5.35 11.84 5.59
N THR A 150 -5.12 10.51 5.63
CA THR A 150 -4.24 9.89 6.63
C THR A 150 -2.79 10.35 6.47
N ALA A 151 -2.28 10.42 5.24
CA ALA A 151 -0.94 10.94 4.96
C ALA A 151 -0.79 12.40 5.42
N ASN A 152 -1.76 13.25 5.08
CA ASN A 152 -1.75 14.65 5.52
C ASN A 152 -1.84 14.77 7.05
N TRP A 153 -2.68 13.96 7.71
CA TRP A 153 -2.79 13.92 9.16
C TRP A 153 -1.46 13.52 9.83
N LEU A 154 -0.77 12.50 9.32
CA LEU A 154 0.55 12.08 9.82
C LEU A 154 1.60 13.19 9.75
N LEU A 155 1.62 13.93 8.64
CA LEU A 155 2.53 15.08 8.44
C LEU A 155 2.20 16.22 9.41
N GLN A 156 0.91 16.55 9.58
CA GLN A 156 0.47 17.69 10.39
C GLN A 156 0.60 17.46 11.90
N ARG A 157 0.41 16.22 12.38
CA ARG A 157 0.51 15.92 13.82
C ARG A 157 1.94 15.88 14.34
N ALA A 158 2.94 15.81 13.45
CA ALA A 158 4.35 15.69 13.84
C ALA A 158 5.01 17.09 13.88
N PRO A 159 5.33 17.65 15.07
CA PRO A 159 5.78 19.04 15.20
C PRO A 159 7.15 19.33 14.57
N ARG A 160 7.92 18.30 14.23
CA ARG A 160 9.25 18.40 13.61
C ARG A 160 9.25 18.10 12.12
N VAL A 161 8.07 17.99 11.51
CA VAL A 161 7.89 17.78 10.07
C VAL A 161 7.53 19.11 9.41
N THR A 162 8.26 19.48 8.36
CA THR A 162 7.90 20.57 7.47
C THR A 162 7.68 20.04 6.06
N LEU A 163 6.73 20.62 5.33
CA LEU A 163 6.45 20.25 3.94
C LEU A 163 6.87 21.40 3.01
N ARG A 164 7.72 21.09 2.04
CA ARG A 164 8.06 21.96 0.92
C ARG A 164 7.41 21.44 -0.35
N ARG A 165 6.52 22.24 -0.92
CA ARG A 165 5.79 21.91 -2.16
C ARG A 165 6.65 22.15 -3.38
N GLU A 166 7.47 21.16 -3.73
CA GLU A 166 8.40 21.25 -4.84
C GLU A 166 8.85 19.85 -5.31
N ARG A 167 9.28 19.76 -6.56
CA ARG A 167 9.78 18.51 -7.14
C ARG A 167 11.28 18.36 -6.89
N ALA A 168 11.68 17.23 -6.32
CA ALA A 168 13.07 16.79 -6.34
C ALA A 168 13.43 16.27 -7.75
N VAL A 169 14.60 16.66 -8.27
CA VAL A 169 15.06 16.30 -9.62
C VAL A 169 16.35 15.49 -9.63
N ALA A 170 17.12 15.51 -8.53
CA ALA A 170 18.29 14.66 -8.36
C ALA A 170 18.55 14.35 -6.88
N VAL A 171 19.19 13.20 -6.61
CA VAL A 171 19.68 12.80 -5.30
C VAL A 171 21.13 12.33 -5.45
N ASP A 172 22.02 12.93 -4.67
CA ASP A 172 23.43 12.56 -4.59
C ASP A 172 23.87 12.48 -3.13
N GLY A 173 24.07 11.27 -2.63
CA GLY A 173 24.25 11.00 -1.20
C GLY A 173 23.14 11.67 -0.37
N PRO A 174 23.49 12.43 0.67
CA PRO A 174 22.52 13.13 1.50
C PRO A 174 22.14 14.54 0.97
N SER A 175 22.30 14.79 -0.34
CA SER A 175 21.91 16.04 -1.00
C SER A 175 20.76 15.82 -1.99
N VAL A 176 19.82 16.76 -2.03
CA VAL A 176 18.66 16.74 -2.95
C VAL A 176 18.62 18.03 -3.75
N THR A 177 18.64 17.93 -5.07
CA THR A 177 18.45 19.08 -5.97
C THR A 177 16.97 19.20 -6.31
N LEU A 178 16.43 20.41 -6.17
CA LEU A 178 15.04 20.74 -6.46
C LEU A 178 14.89 21.32 -7.87
N ALA A 179 13.66 21.35 -8.38
CA ALA A 179 13.36 21.88 -9.70
C ALA A 179 13.69 23.38 -9.85
N SER A 180 13.70 24.17 -8.76
CA SER A 180 14.19 25.55 -8.76
C SER A 180 15.70 25.69 -8.99
N GLY A 181 16.46 24.60 -8.83
CA GLY A 181 17.92 24.62 -8.74
C GLY A 181 18.47 24.68 -7.31
N ASP A 182 17.61 24.86 -6.30
CA ASP A 182 18.03 24.81 -4.89
C ASP A 182 18.56 23.43 -4.52
N VAL A 183 19.62 23.40 -3.70
CA VAL A 183 20.19 22.16 -3.18
C VAL A 183 19.96 22.09 -1.67
N LEU A 184 19.18 21.11 -1.25
CA LEU A 184 18.97 20.77 0.15
C LEU A 184 20.06 19.82 0.61
N ARG A 185 20.66 20.08 1.77
CA ARG A 185 21.59 19.17 2.45
C ARG A 185 20.99 18.71 3.77
N ALA A 186 21.07 17.41 4.03
CA ALA A 186 20.69 16.79 5.29
C ALA A 186 21.77 15.79 5.72
N GLU A 187 21.56 15.10 6.84
CA GLU A 187 22.41 13.96 7.21
C GLU A 187 22.02 12.71 6.41
N ARG A 188 20.73 12.59 6.06
CA ARG A 188 20.15 11.45 5.34
C ARG A 188 19.01 11.89 4.42
N VAL A 189 18.78 11.14 3.35
CA VAL A 189 17.66 11.31 2.41
C VAL A 189 16.86 10.02 2.34
N VAL A 190 15.54 10.07 2.53
CA VAL A 190 14.63 8.95 2.28
C VAL A 190 13.91 9.15 0.95
N VAL A 191 14.09 8.24 0.01
CA VAL A 191 13.33 8.19 -1.25
C VAL A 191 12.08 7.34 -1.01
N ALA A 192 10.91 7.98 -1.06
CA ALA A 192 9.60 7.37 -0.80
C ALA A 192 8.51 7.83 -1.80
N ASN A 193 8.92 8.33 -2.97
CA ASN A 193 8.03 8.86 -4.01
C ASN A 193 7.50 7.79 -4.99
N GLY A 194 7.34 6.55 -4.51
CA GLY A 194 6.75 5.45 -5.27
C GLY A 194 7.50 5.11 -6.56
N VAL A 195 6.77 4.86 -7.65
CA VAL A 195 7.36 4.48 -8.95
C VAL A 195 8.20 5.61 -9.58
N ALA A 196 7.95 6.86 -9.19
CA ALA A 196 8.74 8.01 -9.61
C ALA A 196 10.15 8.01 -9.02
N ALA A 197 10.44 7.16 -8.03
CA ALA A 197 11.80 6.99 -7.52
C ALA A 197 12.82 6.66 -8.62
N ARG A 198 12.39 6.00 -9.70
CA ARG A 198 13.23 5.68 -10.87
C ARG A 198 13.77 6.91 -11.62
N THR A 199 13.13 8.07 -11.48
CA THR A 199 13.66 9.30 -12.09
C THR A 199 14.86 9.84 -11.33
N LEU A 200 14.98 9.50 -10.04
CA LEU A 200 16.08 9.90 -9.16
C LEU A 200 17.16 8.81 -9.08
N LEU A 201 16.71 7.54 -9.11
CA LEU A 201 17.53 6.33 -8.96
C LEU A 201 17.13 5.32 -10.06
N PRO A 202 17.61 5.49 -11.31
CA PRO A 202 17.23 4.65 -12.45
C PRO A 202 17.55 3.16 -12.31
N GLU A 203 18.48 2.81 -11.42
CA GLU A 203 18.85 1.43 -11.11
C GLU A 203 17.80 0.67 -10.30
N LEU A 204 16.81 1.37 -9.71
CA LEU A 204 15.77 0.71 -8.92
C LEU A 204 14.93 -0.23 -9.81
N PRO A 205 14.75 -1.50 -9.43
CA PRO A 205 14.05 -2.50 -10.24
C PRO A 205 12.52 -2.36 -10.10
N LEU A 206 12.00 -1.14 -10.19
CA LEU A 206 10.60 -0.84 -10.00
C LEU A 206 9.85 -0.83 -11.34
N ARG A 207 8.63 -1.39 -11.36
CA ARG A 207 7.74 -1.35 -12.52
C ARG A 207 6.38 -0.76 -12.14
N PRO A 208 5.79 0.11 -12.97
CA PRO A 208 4.42 0.53 -12.79
C PRO A 208 3.50 -0.67 -13.07
N LYS A 209 2.56 -0.92 -12.17
CA LYS A 209 1.50 -1.91 -12.36
C LYS A 209 0.15 -1.24 -12.23
N LYS A 210 -0.46 -0.97 -13.38
CA LYS A 210 -1.71 -0.23 -13.52
C LYS A 210 -2.89 -1.04 -12.97
N GLY A 211 -3.75 -0.37 -12.22
CA GLY A 211 -5.00 -0.91 -11.71
C GLY A 211 -6.16 0.02 -12.02
N HIS A 212 -7.26 -0.54 -12.50
CA HIS A 212 -8.52 0.18 -12.71
C HIS A 212 -9.37 0.16 -11.45
N LEU A 213 -10.09 1.25 -11.21
CA LEU A 213 -11.01 1.42 -10.10
C LEU A 213 -12.27 2.14 -10.56
N LEU A 214 -13.39 1.86 -9.89
CA LEU A 214 -14.64 2.59 -10.02
C LEU A 214 -15.24 2.84 -8.64
N ILE A 215 -15.84 4.01 -8.44
CA ILE A 215 -16.63 4.29 -7.23
C ILE A 215 -18.08 4.58 -7.61
N THR A 216 -19.00 4.05 -6.81
CA THR A 216 -20.44 4.27 -6.99
C THR A 216 -20.89 5.61 -6.41
N ASP A 217 -22.15 5.94 -6.65
CA ASP A 217 -22.91 6.90 -5.85
C ASP A 217 -23.09 6.39 -4.41
N ARG A 218 -23.70 7.21 -3.55
CA ARG A 218 -23.95 6.87 -2.14
C ARG A 218 -25.21 6.03 -2.00
N TYR A 219 -25.06 4.85 -1.43
CA TYR A 219 -26.15 3.93 -1.13
C TYR A 219 -26.09 3.54 0.36
N PRO A 220 -27.25 3.41 1.04
CA PRO A 220 -27.26 3.05 2.46
C PRO A 220 -26.82 1.60 2.67
N GLY A 221 -25.66 1.41 3.31
CA GLY A 221 -25.32 0.24 4.16
C GLY A 221 -25.44 -1.16 3.53
N GLN A 222 -25.29 -1.29 2.21
CA GLN A 222 -25.56 -2.57 1.56
C GLN A 222 -24.38 -3.58 1.63
N VAL A 223 -23.17 -3.09 1.89
CA VAL A 223 -21.96 -3.89 2.13
C VAL A 223 -21.28 -3.41 3.40
N SER A 224 -20.90 -4.33 4.30
CA SER A 224 -20.33 -3.99 5.61
C SER A 224 -18.86 -4.33 5.78
N HIS A 225 -18.36 -5.35 5.08
CA HIS A 225 -16.97 -5.82 5.12
C HIS A 225 -16.23 -5.51 3.81
N GLN A 226 -14.91 -5.60 3.81
CA GLN A 226 -14.18 -5.74 2.54
C GLN A 226 -14.50 -7.11 1.95
N LEU A 227 -14.92 -7.15 0.70
CA LEU A 227 -15.26 -8.38 0.00
C LEU A 227 -14.20 -8.66 -1.04
N VAL A 228 -13.51 -9.79 -0.91
CA VAL A 228 -12.43 -10.18 -1.81
C VAL A 228 -12.65 -11.62 -2.22
N GLU A 229 -12.55 -11.95 -3.50
CA GLU A 229 -12.61 -13.35 -3.91
C GLU A 229 -11.35 -14.12 -3.50
N LEU A 230 -11.53 -15.33 -2.96
CA LEU A 230 -10.41 -16.18 -2.56
C LEU A 230 -9.66 -16.74 -3.78
N GLY A 231 -10.38 -17.10 -4.85
CA GLY A 231 -9.83 -17.59 -6.12
C GLY A 231 -8.91 -16.59 -6.86
N TYR A 232 -8.63 -15.41 -6.29
CA TYR A 232 -7.76 -14.42 -6.89
C TYR A 232 -6.36 -14.96 -7.22
N ALA A 233 -5.76 -15.74 -6.32
CA ALA A 233 -4.44 -16.33 -6.52
C ALA A 233 -4.40 -17.34 -7.67
N ALA A 234 -5.46 -18.12 -7.86
CA ALA A 234 -5.57 -19.07 -8.98
C ALA A 234 -5.90 -18.38 -10.32
N SER A 235 -6.75 -17.35 -10.28
CA SER A 235 -7.18 -16.60 -11.48
C SER A 235 -6.10 -15.70 -12.08
N ALA A 236 -5.11 -15.25 -11.29
CA ALA A 236 -3.98 -14.45 -11.78
C ALA A 236 -3.09 -15.21 -12.78
N HIS A 237 -3.13 -16.54 -12.77
CA HIS A 237 -2.35 -17.41 -13.66
C HIS A 237 -3.17 -18.03 -14.81
N ALA A 238 -4.49 -17.79 -14.88
CA ALA A 238 -5.40 -18.61 -15.69
C ALA A 238 -6.07 -17.87 -16.88
N SER A 239 -5.79 -16.60 -17.15
CA SER A 239 -6.44 -15.87 -18.26
C SER A 239 -5.46 -15.23 -19.24
N ASP A 240 -5.68 -15.43 -20.53
CA ASP A 240 -5.10 -14.59 -21.58
C ASP A 240 -5.51 -13.11 -21.36
N GLY A 241 -4.53 -12.23 -21.26
CA GLY A 241 -4.72 -10.78 -21.08
C GLY A 241 -4.72 -10.30 -19.62
N THR A 242 -5.05 -9.01 -19.41
CA THR A 242 -4.96 -8.34 -18.11
C THR A 242 -5.80 -9.05 -17.03
N PRO A 243 -5.21 -9.55 -15.94
CA PRO A 243 -5.96 -10.13 -14.83
C PRO A 243 -6.89 -9.11 -14.16
N VAL A 244 -8.12 -9.53 -13.87
CA VAL A 244 -9.11 -8.79 -13.08
C VAL A 244 -9.64 -9.68 -11.97
N ALA A 245 -10.03 -9.08 -10.87
CA ALA A 245 -10.62 -9.81 -9.76
C ALA A 245 -11.67 -9.02 -9.02
N PHE A 246 -12.49 -9.74 -8.28
CA PHE A 246 -13.48 -9.18 -7.39
C PHE A 246 -12.83 -8.65 -6.10
N ASN A 247 -12.89 -7.34 -5.94
CA ASN A 247 -12.60 -6.64 -4.69
C ASN A 247 -13.55 -5.46 -4.56
N VAL A 248 -14.42 -5.49 -3.55
CA VAL A 248 -15.34 -4.39 -3.24
C VAL A 248 -15.15 -3.95 -1.81
N GLN A 249 -15.05 -2.64 -1.63
CA GLN A 249 -14.84 -2.01 -0.34
C GLN A 249 -15.95 -0.99 -0.05
N PRO A 250 -16.62 -1.07 1.10
CA PRO A 250 -17.55 -0.04 1.52
C PRO A 250 -16.80 1.21 2.00
N ARG A 251 -17.33 2.38 1.68
CA ARG A 251 -16.84 3.67 2.20
C ARG A 251 -17.80 4.18 3.28
N PRO A 252 -17.31 4.84 4.33
CA PRO A 252 -18.18 5.43 5.37
C PRO A 252 -19.23 6.42 4.85
N THR A 253 -19.02 6.94 3.64
CA THR A 253 -19.93 7.84 2.92
C THR A 253 -21.07 7.12 2.20
N GLY A 254 -21.14 5.77 2.26
CA GLY A 254 -22.15 4.94 1.59
C GLY A 254 -21.78 4.51 0.17
N GLN A 255 -20.57 4.82 -0.30
CA GLN A 255 -20.13 4.45 -1.65
C GLN A 255 -19.47 3.08 -1.63
N LEU A 256 -19.56 2.34 -2.74
CA LEU A 256 -18.78 1.14 -2.96
C LEU A 256 -17.60 1.47 -3.87
N LEU A 257 -16.40 1.14 -3.40
CA LEU A 257 -15.18 1.23 -4.19
C LEU A 257 -14.88 -0.15 -4.77
N ILE A 258 -14.82 -0.24 -6.09
CA ILE A 258 -14.71 -1.48 -6.84
C ILE A 258 -13.35 -1.53 -7.52
N GLY A 259 -12.62 -2.60 -7.25
CA GLY A 259 -11.36 -2.95 -7.89
C GLY A 259 -11.29 -4.47 -8.11
N SER A 260 -10.19 -5.01 -8.63
CA SER A 260 -9.15 -4.28 -9.34
C SER A 260 -8.59 -5.11 -10.50
N SER A 261 -7.88 -4.44 -11.41
CA SER A 261 -7.04 -5.08 -12.43
C SER A 261 -5.56 -5.03 -12.05
N ARG A 262 -4.75 -5.87 -12.70
CA ARG A 262 -3.28 -5.82 -12.66
C ARG A 262 -2.73 -5.82 -14.08
N GLN A 263 -2.35 -4.66 -14.60
CA GLN A 263 -1.81 -4.52 -15.96
C GLN A 263 -0.35 -4.08 -15.89
N PHE A 264 0.50 -4.81 -16.61
CA PHE A 264 1.91 -4.51 -16.78
C PHE A 264 2.15 -3.80 -18.13
N ASP A 265 3.37 -3.31 -18.32
CA ASP A 265 3.88 -2.85 -19.62
C ASP A 265 3.10 -1.66 -20.23
N THR A 266 2.53 -0.82 -19.37
CA THR A 266 1.91 0.44 -19.75
C THR A 266 2.15 1.49 -18.67
N GLU A 267 2.40 2.73 -19.10
CA GLU A 267 2.40 3.92 -18.26
C GLU A 267 1.23 4.87 -18.62
N ASP A 268 0.36 4.45 -19.54
CA ASP A 268 -0.83 5.22 -19.93
C ASP A 268 -1.87 5.17 -18.81
N ALA A 269 -2.18 6.32 -18.23
CA ALA A 269 -3.13 6.48 -17.14
C ALA A 269 -4.60 6.41 -17.59
N GLN A 270 -4.91 6.38 -18.88
CA GLN A 270 -6.29 6.32 -19.37
C GLN A 270 -7.00 5.06 -18.89
N VAL A 271 -8.29 5.19 -18.56
CA VAL A 271 -9.13 4.04 -18.25
C VAL A 271 -9.37 3.27 -19.54
N GLU A 272 -9.12 1.96 -19.52
CA GLU A 272 -9.38 1.08 -20.66
C GLU A 272 -10.78 0.45 -20.53
N PRO A 273 -11.77 0.84 -21.37
CA PRO A 273 -13.14 0.36 -21.25
C PRO A 273 -13.27 -1.18 -21.27
N PRO A 274 -12.52 -1.95 -22.08
CA PRO A 274 -12.60 -3.40 -22.07
C PRO A 274 -12.16 -4.02 -20.72
N VAL A 275 -11.13 -3.45 -20.08
CA VAL A 275 -10.63 -3.92 -18.77
C VAL A 275 -11.63 -3.57 -17.68
N LEU A 276 -12.13 -2.33 -17.68
CA LEU A 276 -13.15 -1.88 -16.73
C LEU A 276 -14.42 -2.75 -16.84
N ALA A 277 -14.89 -3.03 -18.05
CA ALA A 277 -16.08 -3.85 -18.27
C ALA A 277 -15.89 -5.30 -17.77
N ARG A 278 -14.69 -5.89 -17.95
CA ARG A 278 -14.37 -7.21 -17.38
C ARG A 278 -14.37 -7.18 -15.84
N MET A 279 -13.78 -6.15 -15.24
CA MET A 279 -13.76 -5.95 -13.79
C MET A 279 -15.19 -5.83 -13.22
N LEU A 280 -16.04 -4.99 -13.83
CA LEU A 280 -17.42 -4.80 -13.40
C LEU A 280 -18.27 -6.06 -13.59
N ARG A 281 -18.08 -6.81 -14.69
CA ARG A 281 -18.74 -8.12 -14.87
C ARG A 281 -18.32 -9.12 -13.79
N ARG A 282 -17.02 -9.16 -13.42
CA ARG A 282 -16.56 -10.02 -12.33
C ARG A 282 -17.21 -9.61 -11.02
N ALA A 283 -17.33 -8.31 -10.75
CA ALA A 283 -17.96 -7.81 -9.54
C ALA A 283 -19.47 -8.09 -9.47
N ALA A 284 -20.20 -7.89 -10.58
CA ALA A 284 -21.61 -8.26 -10.68
C ALA A 284 -21.84 -9.78 -10.51
N GLY A 285 -20.83 -10.60 -10.83
CA GLY A 285 -20.85 -12.04 -10.56
C GLY A 285 -20.82 -12.42 -9.07
N TYR A 286 -20.45 -11.49 -8.18
CA TYR A 286 -20.53 -11.67 -6.72
C TYR A 286 -21.63 -10.82 -6.08
N LEU A 287 -21.86 -9.61 -6.60
CA LEU A 287 -22.88 -8.66 -6.13
C LEU A 287 -23.83 -8.31 -7.30
N PRO A 288 -24.87 -9.11 -7.57
CA PRO A 288 -25.74 -8.90 -8.74
C PRO A 288 -26.36 -7.51 -8.80
N ASP A 289 -26.81 -7.00 -7.64
CA ASP A 289 -27.44 -5.69 -7.49
C ASP A 289 -26.50 -4.51 -7.82
N LEU A 290 -25.19 -4.76 -7.93
CA LEU A 290 -24.21 -3.77 -8.39
C LEU A 290 -24.53 -3.25 -9.81
N ALA A 291 -25.21 -4.06 -10.63
CA ALA A 291 -25.62 -3.70 -11.98
C ALA A 291 -26.65 -2.55 -12.02
N ASP A 292 -27.39 -2.35 -10.93
CA ASP A 292 -28.41 -1.30 -10.81
C ASP A 292 -27.86 -0.01 -10.18
N LEU A 293 -26.58 0.01 -9.78
CA LEU A 293 -25.94 1.15 -9.15
C LEU A 293 -25.28 2.08 -10.17
N ASN A 294 -25.26 3.38 -9.85
CA ASN A 294 -24.57 4.39 -10.64
C ASN A 294 -23.09 4.43 -10.29
N GLY A 295 -22.22 4.27 -11.29
CA GLY A 295 -20.80 4.60 -11.19
C GLY A 295 -20.57 6.10 -11.43
N ILE A 296 -19.98 6.81 -10.47
CA ILE A 296 -19.77 8.26 -10.58
C ILE A 296 -18.38 8.62 -11.11
N ARG A 297 -17.40 7.72 -10.97
CA ARG A 297 -16.03 7.92 -11.46
C ARG A 297 -15.32 6.60 -11.66
N ALA A 298 -14.62 6.48 -12.79
CA ALA A 298 -13.60 5.47 -13.02
C ALA A 298 -12.23 6.14 -13.18
N TRP A 299 -11.17 5.50 -12.71
CA TRP A 299 -9.80 6.00 -12.84
C TRP A 299 -8.81 4.84 -12.79
N THR A 300 -7.53 5.16 -12.98
CA THR A 300 -6.45 4.21 -12.83
C THR A 300 -5.42 4.70 -11.81
N GLY A 301 -4.66 3.77 -11.26
CA GLY A 301 -3.51 4.05 -10.40
C GLY A 301 -2.37 3.09 -10.70
N PHE A 302 -1.14 3.54 -10.45
CA PHE A 302 0.06 2.74 -10.69
C PHE A 302 0.67 2.30 -9.36
N ARG A 303 0.63 0.99 -9.13
CA ARG A 303 1.39 0.36 -8.05
C ARG A 303 2.88 0.40 -8.39
N SER A 304 3.72 0.56 -7.37
CA SER A 304 5.18 0.51 -7.53
C SER A 304 5.64 -0.91 -7.28
N ALA A 305 5.85 -1.68 -8.34
CA ALA A 305 6.12 -3.09 -8.28
C ALA A 305 7.61 -3.42 -8.17
N SER A 306 8.01 -4.16 -7.15
CA SER A 306 9.33 -4.78 -7.06
C SER A 306 9.32 -6.18 -7.72
N PRO A 307 10.48 -6.77 -8.04
CA PRO A 307 10.54 -8.07 -8.71
C PRO A 307 9.96 -9.23 -7.89
N ASP A 308 10.06 -9.15 -6.56
CA ASP A 308 9.65 -10.20 -5.61
C ASP A 308 8.35 -9.87 -4.86
N GLY A 309 7.75 -8.71 -5.13
CA GLY A 309 6.55 -8.24 -4.46
C GLY A 309 6.77 -7.60 -3.08
N LEU A 310 8.00 -7.62 -2.55
CA LEU A 310 8.34 -7.03 -1.25
C LEU A 310 8.89 -5.59 -1.41
N PRO A 311 8.69 -4.68 -0.45
CA PRO A 311 9.28 -3.35 -0.53
C PRO A 311 10.80 -3.37 -0.37
N LEU A 312 11.48 -2.34 -0.87
CA LEU A 312 12.90 -2.06 -0.61
C LEU A 312 12.98 -1.05 0.54
N LEU A 313 13.45 -1.51 1.69
CA LEU A 313 13.49 -0.79 2.97
C LEU A 313 14.90 -0.79 3.54
N GLY A 314 15.54 0.37 3.62
CA GLY A 314 16.89 0.51 4.20
C GLY A 314 17.82 1.39 3.39
N GLU A 315 19.08 1.46 3.79
CA GLU A 315 20.10 2.25 3.10
C GLU A 315 20.47 1.62 1.74
N HIS A 316 20.69 2.47 0.74
CA HIS A 316 21.12 2.07 -0.58
C HIS A 316 22.59 1.60 -0.52
N PRO A 317 22.91 0.35 -0.92
CA PRO A 317 24.23 -0.25 -0.66
C PRO A 317 25.39 0.45 -1.37
N ALA A 318 25.15 1.11 -2.50
CA ALA A 318 26.17 1.89 -3.22
C ALA A 318 26.10 3.42 -2.99
N ARG A 319 25.15 3.92 -2.20
CA ARG A 319 24.91 5.38 -2.06
C ARG A 319 24.71 5.74 -0.58
N PRO A 320 25.81 5.94 0.18
CA PRO A 320 25.73 6.31 1.59
C PRO A 320 24.88 7.56 1.82
N GLY A 321 24.02 7.53 2.83
CA GLY A 321 23.08 8.60 3.14
C GLY A 321 21.77 8.57 2.34
N VAL A 322 21.63 7.71 1.33
CA VAL A 322 20.37 7.50 0.59
C VAL A 322 19.65 6.28 1.14
N TRP A 323 18.41 6.47 1.59
CA TRP A 323 17.56 5.46 2.18
C TRP A 323 16.32 5.26 1.33
N LEU A 324 15.84 4.02 1.27
CA LEU A 324 14.73 3.61 0.42
C LEU A 324 13.53 3.20 1.28
N ALA A 325 12.37 3.66 0.86
CA ALA A 325 11.07 3.13 1.27
C ALA A 325 10.17 3.11 0.03
N VAL A 326 10.40 2.14 -0.86
CA VAL A 326 9.75 2.05 -2.18
C VAL A 326 9.34 0.60 -2.50
N GLY A 327 8.58 0.39 -3.59
CA GLY A 327 8.27 -0.96 -4.07
C GLY A 327 7.15 -1.68 -3.33
N HIS A 328 6.28 -0.96 -2.62
CA HIS A 328 5.20 -1.55 -1.81
C HIS A 328 4.02 -2.15 -2.59
N GLU A 329 4.13 -2.26 -3.91
CA GLU A 329 3.12 -2.93 -4.73
C GLU A 329 1.69 -2.40 -4.51
N GLY A 330 0.72 -3.29 -4.28
CA GLY A 330 -0.65 -2.97 -3.91
C GLY A 330 -0.87 -2.76 -2.41
N LEU A 331 0.16 -2.96 -1.58
CA LEU A 331 0.06 -2.98 -0.12
C LEU A 331 0.63 -1.72 0.55
N GLY A 332 1.05 -0.70 -0.19
CA GLY A 332 1.70 0.49 0.38
C GLY A 332 0.92 1.22 1.48
N VAL A 333 -0.41 1.15 1.49
CA VAL A 333 -1.20 1.67 2.62
C VAL A 333 -1.10 0.73 3.82
N THR A 334 -1.30 -0.58 3.60
CA THR A 334 -1.19 -1.62 4.63
C THR A 334 0.17 -1.55 5.32
N THR A 335 1.27 -1.51 4.55
CA THR A 335 2.64 -1.71 5.04
C THR A 335 3.41 -0.41 5.35
N ALA A 336 2.81 0.77 5.18
CA ALA A 336 3.48 2.05 5.36
C ALA A 336 4.01 2.28 6.79
N SER A 337 3.19 2.03 7.83
CA SER A 337 3.61 2.24 9.23
C SER A 337 4.71 1.26 9.65
N GLY A 338 4.58 -0.03 9.28
CA GLY A 338 5.62 -1.03 9.50
C GLY A 338 6.92 -0.68 8.79
N SER A 339 6.84 -0.27 7.52
CA SER A 339 8.00 0.12 6.71
C SER A 339 8.73 1.33 7.31
N ALA A 340 7.98 2.35 7.73
CA ALA A 340 8.53 3.53 8.38
C ALA A 340 9.27 3.19 9.68
N ARG A 341 8.68 2.31 10.49
CA ARG A 341 9.28 1.84 11.74
C ARG A 341 10.58 1.07 11.52
N LEU A 342 10.63 0.23 10.48
CA LEU A 342 11.81 -0.52 10.09
C LEU A 342 12.95 0.39 9.61
N VAL A 343 12.65 1.32 8.69
CA VAL A 343 13.63 2.31 8.20
C VAL A 343 14.16 3.15 9.36
N ALA A 344 13.28 3.61 10.25
CA ALA A 344 13.69 4.44 11.38
C ALA A 344 14.54 3.67 12.42
N ALA A 345 14.23 2.39 12.67
CA ALA A 345 15.03 1.53 13.55
C ALA A 345 16.45 1.31 12.97
N LEU A 346 16.54 0.97 11.69
CA LEU A 346 17.83 0.81 11.00
C LEU A 346 18.66 2.10 11.05
N MET A 347 18.05 3.26 10.77
CA MET A 347 18.73 4.57 10.85
C MET A 347 19.27 4.90 12.24
N ALA A 348 18.61 4.40 13.28
CA ALA A 348 19.00 4.59 14.67
C ALA A 348 20.03 3.54 15.17
N GLY A 349 20.38 2.54 14.34
CA GLY A 349 21.21 1.42 14.78
C GLY A 349 20.50 0.49 15.78
N GLU A 350 19.17 0.50 15.78
CA GLU A 350 18.34 -0.33 16.65
C GLU A 350 18.02 -1.68 16.00
N ARG A 351 17.73 -2.69 16.83
CA ARG A 351 17.22 -3.97 16.34
C ARG A 351 15.82 -3.76 15.72
N PRO A 352 15.60 -4.17 14.46
CA PRO A 352 14.28 -4.11 13.84
C PRO A 352 13.25 -5.01 14.58
N PRO A 353 11.98 -4.59 14.66
CA PRO A 353 10.91 -5.33 15.36
C PRO A 353 10.52 -6.65 14.68
N ILE A 354 10.76 -6.77 13.38
CA ILE A 354 10.60 -8.01 12.60
C ILE A 354 11.88 -8.24 11.78
N ASP A 355 12.06 -9.44 11.23
CA ASP A 355 13.22 -9.75 10.38
C ASP A 355 13.29 -8.79 9.19
N ILE A 356 14.42 -8.10 9.03
CA ILE A 356 14.59 -7.03 8.05
C ILE A 356 15.14 -7.54 6.73
N GLU A 357 15.86 -8.66 6.72
CA GLU A 357 16.61 -9.14 5.55
C GLU A 357 15.75 -9.19 4.28
N PRO A 358 14.54 -9.80 4.30
CA PRO A 358 13.70 -9.89 3.11
C PRO A 358 13.39 -8.55 2.43
N TYR A 359 13.50 -7.43 3.15
CA TYR A 359 13.19 -6.09 2.65
C TYR A 359 14.43 -5.26 2.32
N LEU A 360 15.66 -5.70 2.59
CA LEU A 360 16.84 -4.89 2.34
C LEU A 360 17.03 -4.64 0.83
N PRO A 361 17.49 -3.44 0.42
CA PRO A 361 17.74 -3.15 -1.00
C PRO A 361 18.86 -3.99 -1.63
N GLY A 362 19.77 -4.51 -0.80
CA GLY A 362 20.92 -5.34 -1.20
C GLY A 362 20.56 -6.61 -1.98
N ARG A 363 19.30 -7.06 -1.90
CA ARG A 363 18.80 -8.22 -2.66
C ARG A 363 18.72 -7.97 -4.18
N PHE A 364 18.70 -6.70 -4.60
CA PHE A 364 18.69 -6.31 -6.01
C PHE A 364 19.78 -5.31 -6.39
N LEU A 365 20.20 -4.48 -5.43
CA LEU A 365 21.19 -3.43 -5.65
C LEU A 365 22.53 -3.91 -5.11
N THR A 366 23.59 -3.79 -5.90
CA THR A 366 24.94 -4.14 -5.46
C THR A 366 25.66 -2.91 -4.94
N ALA A 367 26.57 -3.08 -3.98
CA ALA A 367 27.56 -2.07 -3.71
C ALA A 367 28.48 -1.96 -4.93
N SER A 368 28.73 -0.74 -5.44
CA SER A 368 29.79 -0.57 -6.43
C SER A 368 31.10 -1.07 -5.82
N PRO A 369 31.90 -1.88 -6.54
CA PRO A 369 33.25 -2.16 -6.07
C PRO A 369 33.95 -0.82 -5.92
N VAL A 370 34.40 -0.52 -4.70
CA VAL A 370 35.25 0.65 -4.45
C VAL A 370 36.41 0.53 -5.42
N ALA A 371 36.50 1.43 -6.40
CA ALA A 371 37.66 1.53 -7.26
C ALA A 371 38.85 1.76 -6.33
N GLY A 372 39.62 0.70 -6.11
CA GLY A 372 40.75 0.70 -5.21
C GLY A 372 41.66 1.87 -5.55
N ALA A 373 42.07 2.59 -4.50
CA ALA A 373 43.21 3.46 -4.55
C ALA A 373 44.37 2.69 -5.16
N LEU A 374 44.70 3.00 -6.42
CA LEU A 374 46.01 2.71 -6.97
C LEU A 374 46.93 3.75 -6.33
N THR A 375 47.69 3.26 -5.36
CA THR A 375 48.89 3.86 -4.77
C THR A 375 49.87 4.36 -5.80
#